data_AF-A0A2D5J4N6-F1
#
_entry.id   AF-A0A2D5J4N6-F1
#
_cell.length_a   1.000
_cell.length_b   1.000
_cell.length_c   1.000
_cell.angle_alpha   90.00
_cell.angle_beta   90.00
_cell.angle_gamma   90.00
#
_symmetry.space_group_name_H-M   'P 1'
#
loop_
_entity.id
_entity.type
_entity.pdbx_description
1 polymer ?
#
loop_
_entity_poly.entity_id
_entity_poly.type
_entity_poly.pdbx_seq_one_letter_code
_entity_poly.pdbx_strand_id
1 'polypeptide(L)'
;MIRRSIGVRSSPPSMPTGSTVSDLPSLAMASTNFAPLWAVHPIGAAAPELNRHAAPDPPRPSARTGVRIRGPGGARVDFFAASATADACCFNPFPHHQHPGRQGTQTRHQQETTMTIKTTLPALAAALALGLAGMQAQAAPESDDPIVLALNEWTGQHITTRLAGETLKKLGYNVEYVTAGYVPQIQGIMDGNITATMELWETTIQEQYPRALESGQAVDLGDSGVESHEGWIYPDYMTEICPGLPDWQALNACAQALATPETFPKGRLLDYPADWAPDNDERIKALGLNYATIPAGSEGAAAAEYKAAVAAKRPILMMFYAPHWLFNEVDANWVDLPKSEPACYDDPSWGPNPDAVKDCGWPSGWVRKLGWAGMEDKWPGAFAFLKNYQVTNAIQEQLMMEIDVNGTPADQAIAAWMDAHPDVWQAWITGAGLSLN
;
A
#
# COMPACT_ATOMS: atom_id res chain seq x y z
N MET A 1 -4.75 -72.17 5.34
CA MET A 1 -5.75 -73.16 4.90
C MET A 1 -6.57 -72.52 3.78
N ILE A 2 -6.35 -72.93 2.53
CA ILE A 2 -7.32 -73.67 1.67
C ILE A 2 -8.58 -72.82 1.37
N ARG A 3 -8.69 -72.14 0.22
CA ARG A 3 -9.12 -72.57 -1.14
C ARG A 3 -10.64 -72.78 -1.33
N ARG A 4 -11.13 -72.19 -2.45
CA ARG A 4 -12.27 -72.49 -3.34
C ARG A 4 -13.42 -71.46 -3.31
N SER A 5 -13.63 -70.61 -4.32
CA SER A 5 -13.95 -70.79 -5.76
C SER A 5 -15.38 -71.29 -6.03
N ILE A 6 -16.19 -70.46 -6.72
CA ILE A 6 -17.09 -70.81 -7.84
C ILE A 6 -17.28 -69.50 -8.64
N GLY A 7 -17.10 -69.57 -9.96
CA GLY A 7 -17.44 -68.50 -10.90
C GLY A 7 -18.57 -68.96 -11.83
N VAL A 8 -19.20 -68.00 -12.52
CA VAL A 8 -19.95 -68.22 -13.77
C VAL A 8 -19.75 -67.00 -14.67
N ARG A 9 -19.41 -67.28 -15.94
CA ARG A 9 -19.26 -66.34 -17.06
C ARG A 9 -20.60 -66.16 -17.78
N SER A 10 -20.82 -64.99 -18.37
CA SER A 10 -21.54 -64.86 -19.65
C SER A 10 -21.10 -63.59 -20.38
N SER A 11 -20.62 -63.77 -21.62
CA SER A 11 -20.12 -62.77 -22.57
C SER A 11 -21.26 -62.01 -23.31
N PRO A 12 -20.95 -60.91 -24.04
CA PRO A 12 -21.94 -59.96 -24.57
C PRO A 12 -22.39 -60.30 -26.01
N PRO A 13 -23.48 -59.67 -26.52
CA PRO A 13 -23.92 -59.90 -27.90
C PRO A 13 -23.19 -58.99 -28.91
N SER A 14 -22.97 -59.61 -30.06
CA SER A 14 -22.31 -59.16 -31.29
C SER A 14 -23.16 -58.25 -32.18
N MET A 15 -22.48 -57.37 -32.93
CA MET A 15 -23.00 -56.63 -34.09
C MET A 15 -23.44 -57.53 -35.25
N PRO A 16 -24.26 -57.01 -36.19
CA PRO A 16 -24.27 -57.48 -37.57
C PRO A 16 -23.62 -56.46 -38.53
N THR A 17 -22.83 -57.00 -39.45
CA THR A 17 -22.17 -56.36 -40.58
C THR A 17 -23.03 -56.42 -41.85
N GLY A 18 -22.99 -55.34 -42.63
CA GLY A 18 -22.74 -55.39 -44.09
C GLY A 18 -23.93 -55.38 -45.05
N SER A 19 -23.97 -54.34 -45.91
CA SER A 19 -24.17 -54.51 -47.36
C SER A 19 -23.69 -53.26 -48.11
N THR A 20 -22.72 -53.50 -48.99
CA THR A 20 -22.14 -52.65 -50.04
C THR A 20 -23.11 -52.33 -51.18
N VAL A 21 -22.94 -51.19 -51.87
CA VAL A 21 -22.57 -51.09 -53.32
C VAL A 21 -22.71 -49.64 -53.82
N SER A 22 -21.71 -49.28 -54.61
CA SER A 22 -21.43 -48.09 -55.42
C SER A 22 -22.56 -47.61 -56.35
N ASP A 23 -22.62 -46.30 -56.64
CA ASP A 23 -22.47 -45.76 -58.00
C ASP A 23 -22.59 -44.21 -58.05
N LEU A 24 -21.64 -43.60 -58.75
CA LEU A 24 -21.50 -42.19 -59.17
C LEU A 24 -22.54 -41.86 -60.30
N PRO A 25 -22.86 -40.59 -60.66
CA PRO A 25 -21.86 -39.64 -61.18
C PRO A 25 -22.07 -38.14 -60.92
N SER A 26 -20.99 -37.42 -61.27
CA SER A 26 -20.87 -35.99 -61.48
C SER A 26 -21.79 -35.46 -62.58
N LEU A 27 -22.18 -34.18 -62.47
CA LEU A 27 -22.46 -33.32 -63.62
C LEU A 27 -22.24 -31.86 -63.26
N ALA A 28 -21.55 -31.17 -64.17
CA ALA A 28 -21.07 -29.81 -64.07
C ALA A 28 -21.87 -28.86 -64.99
N MET A 29 -21.65 -27.57 -64.76
CA MET A 29 -21.75 -26.40 -65.67
C MET A 29 -23.11 -25.74 -65.97
N ALA A 30 -23.20 -24.44 -65.64
CA ALA A 30 -23.34 -23.29 -66.56
C ALA A 30 -23.57 -22.01 -65.71
N SER A 31 -22.59 -21.11 -65.50
CA SER A 31 -22.19 -19.97 -66.35
C SER A 31 -23.32 -19.01 -66.77
N THR A 32 -23.33 -17.79 -66.24
CA THR A 32 -23.45 -16.55 -67.03
C THR A 32 -22.91 -15.34 -66.27
N ASN A 33 -22.18 -14.51 -67.03
CA ASN A 33 -21.44 -13.31 -66.67
C ASN A 33 -22.29 -12.17 -66.12
N PHE A 34 -21.68 -11.31 -65.29
CA PHE A 34 -21.59 -9.86 -65.54
C PHE A 34 -20.42 -9.27 -64.72
N ALA A 35 -19.37 -8.84 -65.42
CA ALA A 35 -18.50 -7.74 -64.98
C ALA A 35 -18.93 -6.47 -65.75
N PRO A 36 -18.57 -5.27 -65.30
CA PRO A 36 -17.28 -4.75 -65.72
C PRO A 36 -16.49 -3.95 -64.67
N LEU A 37 -15.16 -4.06 -64.79
CA LEU A 37 -14.13 -2.99 -64.80
C LEU A 37 -14.06 -2.09 -63.55
N TRP A 38 -12.91 -1.79 -62.94
CA TRP A 38 -11.70 -1.20 -63.52
C TRP A 38 -10.40 -1.75 -62.90
N ALA A 39 -9.40 -1.95 -63.77
CA ALA A 39 -7.98 -2.31 -63.58
C ALA A 39 -7.17 -1.23 -62.80
N VAL A 40 -6.20 -1.53 -61.90
CA VAL A 40 -4.80 -2.05 -62.12
C VAL A 40 -3.97 -1.01 -62.93
N HIS A 41 -2.82 -0.43 -62.56
CA HIS A 41 -1.73 -0.70 -61.59
C HIS A 41 -0.74 0.53 -61.50
N PRO A 42 0.40 0.47 -60.76
CA PRO A 42 1.11 1.59 -60.11
C PRO A 42 2.34 2.14 -60.87
N ILE A 43 3.02 3.15 -60.29
CA ILE A 43 4.50 3.33 -60.16
C ILE A 43 4.78 4.77 -59.68
N GLY A 44 5.69 4.96 -58.71
CA GLY A 44 6.36 6.26 -58.51
C GLY A 44 6.84 6.54 -57.09
N ALA A 45 8.08 6.16 -56.79
CA ALA A 45 8.81 6.47 -55.57
C ALA A 45 9.14 7.96 -55.42
N ALA A 46 9.10 8.48 -54.19
CA ALA A 46 10.00 9.53 -53.69
C ALA A 46 9.90 9.59 -52.15
N ALA A 47 11.00 9.28 -51.48
CA ALA A 47 11.19 9.50 -50.05
C ALA A 47 11.51 10.99 -49.78
N PRO A 48 11.12 11.56 -48.62
CA PRO A 48 11.78 12.74 -48.10
C PRO A 48 12.87 12.35 -47.10
N GLU A 49 14.10 12.78 -47.40
CA GLU A 49 15.21 12.85 -46.45
C GLU A 49 14.82 13.70 -45.23
N LEU A 50 14.86 13.11 -44.03
CA LEU A 50 14.82 13.84 -42.78
C LEU A 50 16.25 14.02 -42.28
N ASN A 51 16.69 15.27 -42.32
CA ASN A 51 17.96 15.78 -41.82
C ASN A 51 18.26 15.29 -40.40
N ARG A 52 19.43 14.67 -40.24
CA ARG A 52 20.08 14.50 -38.94
C ARG A 52 20.53 15.87 -38.44
N HIS A 53 19.81 16.43 -37.46
CA HIS A 53 20.38 17.45 -36.59
C HIS A 53 20.92 16.80 -35.33
N ALA A 54 22.21 17.04 -35.10
CA ALA A 54 22.96 16.62 -33.94
C ALA A 54 22.33 17.16 -32.64
N ALA A 55 22.21 16.29 -31.64
CA ALA A 55 21.96 16.69 -30.27
C ALA A 55 23.20 17.45 -29.72
N PRO A 56 23.03 18.55 -28.97
CA PRO A 56 24.13 19.16 -28.25
C PRO A 56 24.49 18.34 -27.00
N ASP A 57 25.78 18.13 -26.78
CA ASP A 57 26.35 17.48 -25.59
C ASP A 57 25.92 18.17 -24.28
N PRO A 58 25.69 17.43 -23.18
CA PRO A 58 25.47 18.02 -21.86
C PRO A 58 26.78 18.63 -21.31
N PRO A 59 26.72 19.77 -20.59
CA PRO A 59 27.92 20.40 -20.05
C PRO A 59 28.50 19.57 -18.89
N ARG A 60 29.82 19.33 -18.96
CA ARG A 60 30.61 18.76 -17.85
C ARG A 60 30.72 19.78 -16.70
N PRO A 61 30.62 19.37 -15.43
CA PRO A 61 30.94 20.25 -14.32
C PRO A 61 32.47 20.36 -14.17
N SER A 62 32.98 21.59 -14.28
CA SER A 62 34.36 21.92 -13.95
C SER A 62 34.52 22.05 -12.44
N ALA A 63 35.52 21.37 -11.90
CA ALA A 63 36.07 21.64 -10.59
C ALA A 63 36.79 22.99 -10.59
N ARG A 64 36.60 23.81 -9.54
CA ARG A 64 37.67 24.17 -8.58
C ARG A 64 37.27 25.30 -7.62
N THR A 65 37.94 25.21 -6.48
CA THR A 65 38.43 26.29 -5.60
C THR A 65 37.43 27.01 -4.71
N GLY A 66 37.56 26.70 -3.42
CA GLY A 66 36.98 27.45 -2.32
C GLY A 66 37.69 28.78 -2.05
N VAL A 67 37.00 29.62 -1.31
CA VAL A 67 37.56 30.75 -0.57
C VAL A 67 36.80 30.83 0.75
N ARG A 68 37.53 30.70 1.87
CA ARG A 68 37.11 31.11 3.21
C ARG A 68 37.27 32.62 3.33
N ILE A 69 36.28 33.34 3.85
CA ILE A 69 36.49 34.63 4.51
C ILE A 69 35.76 34.60 5.86
N ARG A 70 36.47 35.10 6.88
CA ARG A 70 36.11 35.09 8.30
C ARG A 70 35.91 36.55 8.77
N GLY A 71 34.77 36.81 9.43
CA GLY A 71 34.52 37.83 10.47
C GLY A 71 34.33 39.30 10.04
N PRO A 72 33.95 40.22 10.95
CA PRO A 72 33.55 40.03 12.37
C PRO A 72 32.26 40.78 12.83
N GLY A 73 31.72 40.33 13.97
CA GLY A 73 31.11 41.07 15.11
C GLY A 73 30.22 42.32 14.93
N GLY A 74 29.15 42.40 15.75
CA GLY A 74 28.49 43.67 16.06
C GLY A 74 27.12 43.52 16.70
N ALA A 75 26.92 44.10 17.89
CA ALA A 75 25.80 43.88 18.79
C ALA A 75 24.60 44.87 18.62
N ARG A 76 23.43 44.44 19.15
CA ARG A 76 22.33 45.23 19.80
C ARG A 76 21.59 46.29 18.91
N VAL A 77 20.34 46.74 19.09
CA VAL A 77 19.38 46.91 20.21
C VAL A 77 17.94 46.95 19.64
N ASP A 78 16.98 46.45 20.43
CA ASP A 78 15.52 46.67 20.57
C ASP A 78 14.75 47.71 19.72
N PHE A 79 13.47 47.41 19.43
CA PHE A 79 12.33 48.29 19.75
C PHE A 79 11.02 47.51 19.95
N PHE A 80 10.42 47.69 21.12
CA PHE A 80 9.06 47.29 21.53
C PHE A 80 8.03 48.29 20.99
N ALA A 81 6.86 47.81 20.56
CA ALA A 81 5.59 48.56 20.66
C ALA A 81 4.39 47.60 20.57
N ALA A 82 3.80 47.26 21.70
CA ALA A 82 2.45 46.72 21.79
C ALA A 82 1.59 47.72 22.58
N SER A 83 0.49 48.16 21.98
CA SER A 83 -0.49 49.06 22.57
C SER A 83 -1.65 48.25 23.13
N ALA A 84 -2.01 48.55 24.38
CA ALA A 84 -3.21 48.07 25.03
C ALA A 84 -4.28 49.17 24.99
N THR A 85 -5.54 48.79 24.76
CA THR A 85 -6.70 49.59 25.14
C THR A 85 -7.60 48.73 26.01
N ALA A 86 -8.08 49.35 27.08
CA ALA A 86 -8.99 48.79 28.06
C ALA A 86 -10.38 49.38 27.84
N ASP A 87 -11.42 48.63 28.20
CA ASP A 87 -12.71 49.21 28.59
C ASP A 87 -13.29 48.43 29.78
N ALA A 88 -13.88 49.21 30.69
CA ALA A 88 -14.35 48.82 32.01
C ALA A 88 -15.89 48.74 32.05
N CYS A 89 -16.44 48.04 33.05
CA CYS A 89 -17.36 48.57 34.07
C CYS A 89 -18.25 47.47 34.70
N CYS A 90 -18.28 47.39 36.05
CA CYS A 90 -19.45 47.78 36.88
C CYS A 90 -19.31 47.41 38.39
N PHE A 91 -19.67 48.41 39.21
CA PHE A 91 -19.78 48.60 40.68
C PHE A 91 -20.55 47.51 41.50
N ASN A 92 -20.13 47.07 42.71
CA ASN A 92 -20.27 47.60 44.13
C ASN A 92 -21.64 47.26 44.81
N PRO A 93 -21.88 47.23 46.17
CA PRO A 93 -21.04 47.43 47.37
C PRO A 93 -21.24 46.48 48.62
N PHE A 94 -20.37 46.70 49.64
CA PHE A 94 -20.29 46.37 51.09
C PHE A 94 -21.58 46.41 51.96
N PRO A 95 -21.66 45.88 53.24
CA PRO A 95 -20.81 46.30 54.39
C PRO A 95 -20.52 45.33 55.58
N HIS A 96 -19.70 45.86 56.50
CA HIS A 96 -19.10 45.40 57.77
C HIS A 96 -20.00 44.78 58.87
N HIS A 97 -19.37 43.99 59.77
CA HIS A 97 -19.70 43.96 61.21
C HIS A 97 -18.51 43.59 62.12
N GLN A 98 -18.65 43.93 63.41
CA GLN A 98 -17.64 44.21 64.46
C GLN A 98 -17.31 43.01 65.40
N HIS A 99 -16.20 43.14 66.16
CA HIS A 99 -15.77 42.34 67.33
C HIS A 99 -16.60 42.59 68.62
N PRO A 100 -16.54 41.76 69.70
CA PRO A 100 -15.52 41.92 70.76
C PRO A 100 -15.05 40.66 71.56
N GLY A 101 -13.75 40.68 71.93
CA GLY A 101 -13.03 40.25 73.15
C GLY A 101 -13.43 39.09 74.10
N ARG A 102 -12.42 38.33 74.56
CA ARG A 102 -12.09 38.14 75.99
C ARG A 102 -10.69 37.53 76.24
N GLN A 103 -10.10 37.95 77.36
CA GLN A 103 -8.74 37.68 77.87
C GLN A 103 -8.58 36.29 78.52
N GLY A 104 -7.34 35.81 78.57
CA GLY A 104 -6.92 34.70 79.44
C GLY A 104 -5.40 34.53 79.46
N THR A 105 -4.74 35.16 80.43
CA THR A 105 -3.33 34.95 80.81
C THR A 105 -3.10 33.55 81.40
N GLN A 106 -2.02 32.86 81.07
CA GLN A 106 -1.23 32.07 82.05
C GLN A 106 0.12 31.56 81.52
N THR A 107 1.17 32.03 82.22
CA THR A 107 2.37 31.32 82.72
C THR A 107 3.19 30.35 81.83
N ARG A 108 4.45 30.78 81.70
CA ARG A 108 5.69 30.07 81.37
C ARG A 108 5.90 28.81 82.23
N HIS A 109 6.16 27.68 81.58
CA HIS A 109 7.04 26.62 82.13
C HIS A 109 7.96 26.11 81.02
N GLN A 110 9.25 26.41 81.16
CA GLN A 110 10.30 25.69 80.48
C GLN A 110 10.42 24.31 81.16
N GLN A 111 10.24 23.25 80.39
CA GLN A 111 10.79 21.94 80.72
C GLN A 111 11.79 21.57 79.64
N GLU A 112 13.05 21.50 80.07
CA GLU A 112 14.12 20.85 79.34
C GLU A 112 13.81 19.36 79.25
N THR A 113 13.41 18.90 78.08
CA THR A 113 13.46 17.47 77.73
C THR A 113 14.63 17.24 76.81
N THR A 114 15.67 16.65 77.36
CA THR A 114 16.82 16.07 76.68
C THR A 114 16.31 14.96 75.74
N MET A 115 16.12 15.26 74.46
CA MET A 115 15.86 14.23 73.46
C MET A 115 17.17 13.52 73.12
N THR A 116 17.27 12.28 73.58
CA THR A 116 18.28 11.33 73.15
C THR A 116 18.06 11.02 71.67
N ILE A 117 19.00 11.42 70.82
CA ILE A 117 19.03 11.09 69.39
C ILE A 117 19.25 9.59 69.28
N LYS A 118 18.17 8.83 69.08
CA LYS A 118 18.24 7.46 68.59
C LYS A 118 18.34 7.54 67.06
N THR A 119 19.50 7.15 66.57
CA THR A 119 19.80 6.92 65.16
C THR A 119 18.84 5.89 64.57
N THR A 120 17.84 6.34 63.83
CA THR A 120 17.02 5.51 62.93
C THR A 120 17.26 5.96 61.48
N LEU A 121 18.44 5.61 60.94
CA LEU A 121 18.66 5.50 59.50
C LEU A 121 18.54 4.00 59.17
N PRO A 122 17.39 3.53 58.64
CA PRO A 122 17.42 3.03 57.26
C PRO A 122 16.09 3.16 56.48
N ALA A 123 15.15 4.01 56.88
CA ALA A 123 13.84 4.09 56.20
C ALA A 123 13.79 5.06 55.00
N LEU A 124 14.78 5.96 54.84
CA LEU A 124 14.77 6.98 53.78
C LEU A 124 15.42 6.52 52.46
N ALA A 125 16.13 5.39 52.46
CA ALA A 125 16.76 4.84 51.25
C ALA A 125 15.79 4.03 50.38
N ALA A 126 14.70 3.50 50.94
CA ALA A 126 13.71 2.73 50.19
C ALA A 126 12.70 3.60 49.41
N ALA A 127 12.51 4.86 49.80
CA ALA A 127 11.62 5.79 49.10
C ALA A 127 12.24 6.41 47.84
N LEU A 128 13.58 6.38 47.70
CA LEU A 128 14.27 6.91 46.52
C LEU A 128 14.43 5.86 45.39
N ALA A 129 14.27 4.57 45.71
CA ALA A 129 14.34 3.48 44.72
C ALA A 129 13.02 3.25 43.95
N LEU A 130 11.91 3.79 44.43
CA LEU A 130 10.59 3.73 43.76
C LEU A 130 10.33 4.91 42.81
N GLY A 131 11.18 5.95 42.81
CA GLY A 131 11.05 7.11 41.92
C GLY A 131 11.65 6.92 40.52
N LEU A 132 12.42 5.84 40.29
CA LEU A 132 13.11 5.56 39.02
C LEU A 132 12.32 4.67 38.06
N ALA A 133 11.15 4.16 38.46
CA ALA A 133 10.32 3.28 37.62
C ALA A 133 9.35 4.03 36.69
N GLY A 134 9.41 5.37 36.65
CA GLY A 134 8.49 6.20 35.86
C GLY A 134 9.17 7.18 34.90
N MET A 135 10.48 7.06 34.68
CA MET A 135 11.14 7.86 33.63
C MET A 135 10.81 7.19 32.29
N GLN A 136 9.64 7.51 31.73
CA GLN A 136 9.42 7.28 30.30
C GLN A 136 10.58 7.96 29.57
N ALA A 137 11.28 7.21 28.70
CA ALA A 137 12.37 7.76 27.93
C ALA A 137 11.78 8.87 27.06
N GLN A 138 12.13 10.13 27.39
CA GLN A 138 11.82 11.26 26.54
C GLN A 138 12.42 10.99 25.16
N ALA A 139 11.59 10.99 24.12
CA ALA A 139 12.04 10.80 22.75
C ALA A 139 12.79 12.07 22.30
N ALA A 140 14.05 12.19 22.72
CA ALA A 140 15.01 13.01 22.01
C ALA A 140 15.53 12.17 20.84
N PRO A 141 15.57 12.71 19.61
CA PRO A 141 16.07 11.97 18.46
C PRO A 141 17.50 11.49 18.72
N GLU A 142 17.74 10.18 18.57
CA GLU A 142 19.04 9.57 18.87
C GLU A 142 20.09 9.87 17.80
N SER A 143 19.64 10.31 16.62
CA SER A 143 20.47 10.77 15.51
C SER A 143 19.78 11.88 14.74
N ASP A 144 20.54 12.91 14.35
CA ASP A 144 20.08 14.03 13.53
C ASP A 144 19.98 13.68 12.03
N ASP A 145 20.50 12.52 11.61
CA ASP A 145 20.41 12.09 10.22
C ASP A 145 18.94 11.84 9.83
N PRO A 146 18.57 12.08 8.56
CA PRO A 146 17.19 11.90 8.12
C PRO A 146 16.79 10.42 8.08
N ILE A 147 15.55 10.15 8.51
CA ILE A 147 14.81 8.92 8.23
C ILE A 147 14.17 9.09 6.86
N VAL A 148 14.64 8.32 5.88
CA VAL A 148 14.18 8.40 4.49
C VAL A 148 13.06 7.37 4.27
N LEU A 149 11.85 7.83 4.02
CA LEU A 149 10.67 6.99 3.79
C LEU A 149 10.30 6.95 2.31
N ALA A 150 10.09 5.75 1.78
CA ALA A 150 9.67 5.57 0.38
C ALA A 150 8.20 5.98 0.17
N LEU A 151 7.93 6.68 -0.93
CA LEU A 151 6.58 6.90 -1.47
C LEU A 151 6.45 6.18 -2.82
N ASN A 152 5.37 5.43 -3.00
CA ASN A 152 5.04 4.76 -4.25
C ASN A 152 3.98 5.55 -5.04
N GLU A 153 3.30 4.93 -6.01
CA GLU A 153 2.44 5.65 -6.95
C GLU A 153 0.96 5.71 -6.58
N TRP A 154 0.52 5.06 -5.48
CA TRP A 154 -0.89 5.04 -5.06
C TRP A 154 -1.13 5.76 -3.73
N THR A 155 -2.32 6.34 -3.59
CA THR A 155 -2.67 7.24 -2.47
C THR A 155 -2.67 6.53 -1.11
N GLY A 156 -3.12 5.27 -1.04
CA GLY A 156 -3.12 4.48 0.20
C GLY A 156 -1.73 4.39 0.86
N GLN A 157 -0.69 4.17 0.05
CA GLN A 157 0.70 4.12 0.53
C GLN A 157 1.22 5.48 0.98
N HIS A 158 0.77 6.56 0.35
CA HIS A 158 1.12 7.91 0.80
C HIS A 158 0.50 8.18 2.16
N ILE A 159 -0.72 7.70 2.41
CA ILE A 159 -1.40 7.86 3.70
C ILE A 159 -0.64 7.11 4.80
N THR A 160 -0.37 5.81 4.62
CA THR A 160 0.39 5.00 5.60
C THR A 160 1.75 5.62 5.90
N THR A 161 2.47 6.02 4.85
CA THR A 161 3.80 6.62 4.98
C THR A 161 3.80 7.99 5.63
N ARG A 162 2.86 8.87 5.28
CA ARG A 162 2.81 10.23 5.83
C ARG A 162 2.30 10.24 7.25
N LEU A 163 1.36 9.37 7.64
CA LEU A 163 0.98 9.21 9.05
C LEU A 163 2.19 8.81 9.90
N ALA A 164 3.02 7.89 9.42
CA ALA A 164 4.26 7.50 10.09
C ALA A 164 5.25 8.68 10.16
N GLY A 165 5.53 9.32 9.04
CA GLY A 165 6.50 10.40 8.94
C GLY A 165 6.12 11.65 9.73
N GLU A 166 4.86 12.07 9.71
CA GLU A 166 4.39 13.21 10.50
C GLU A 166 4.37 12.90 12.01
N THR A 167 4.11 11.65 12.39
CA THR A 167 4.26 11.22 13.79
C THR A 167 5.71 11.25 14.25
N LEU A 168 6.65 10.76 13.42
CA LEU A 168 8.09 10.82 13.68
C LEU A 168 8.59 12.27 13.80
N LYS A 169 8.09 13.19 12.96
CA LYS A 169 8.41 14.62 13.08
C LYS A 169 7.91 15.22 14.39
N LYS A 170 6.72 14.84 14.87
CA LYS A 170 6.22 15.26 16.20
C LYS A 170 7.06 14.70 17.35
N LEU A 171 7.74 13.56 17.15
CA LEU A 171 8.75 13.01 18.06
C LEU A 171 10.12 13.68 17.93
N GLY A 172 10.30 14.63 17.00
CA GLY A 172 11.53 15.39 16.82
C GLY A 172 12.52 14.82 15.80
N TYR A 173 12.19 13.72 15.10
CA TYR A 173 13.06 13.16 14.06
C TYR A 173 13.01 13.98 12.76
N ASN A 174 14.14 14.00 12.05
CA ASN A 174 14.20 14.49 10.68
C ASN A 174 13.67 13.40 9.73
N VAL A 175 12.65 13.72 8.93
CA VAL A 175 12.03 12.78 8.00
C VAL A 175 12.04 13.36 6.60
N GLU A 176 12.52 12.56 5.65
CA GLU A 176 12.50 12.85 4.22
C GLU A 176 11.64 11.81 3.49
N TYR A 177 10.96 12.26 2.44
CA TYR A 177 10.17 11.37 1.58
C TYR A 177 10.84 11.28 0.22
N VAL A 178 10.98 10.06 -0.31
CA VAL A 178 11.55 9.81 -1.64
C VAL A 178 10.60 8.96 -2.46
N THR A 179 10.30 9.39 -3.69
CA THR A 179 9.56 8.55 -4.62
C THR A 179 10.45 7.42 -5.11
N ALA A 180 9.96 6.18 -5.01
CA ALA A 180 10.69 4.99 -5.42
C ALA A 180 9.78 4.01 -6.18
N GLY A 181 10.34 3.32 -7.17
CA GLY A 181 9.65 2.22 -7.85
C GLY A 181 9.36 1.08 -6.87
N TYR A 182 8.22 0.41 -7.04
CA TYR A 182 7.70 -0.48 -6.01
C TYR A 182 8.60 -1.66 -5.67
N VAL A 183 9.07 -2.42 -6.66
CA VAL A 183 10.05 -3.49 -6.44
C VAL A 183 11.48 -2.93 -6.22
N PRO A 184 11.96 -1.94 -7.00
CA PRO A 184 13.29 -1.36 -6.80
C PRO A 184 13.57 -0.78 -5.40
N GLN A 185 12.54 -0.29 -4.69
CA GLN A 185 12.72 0.28 -3.34
C GLN A 185 13.33 -0.72 -2.35
N ILE A 186 13.07 -2.03 -2.51
CA ILE A 186 13.58 -3.07 -1.62
C ILE A 186 15.11 -3.11 -1.66
N GLN A 187 15.71 -2.96 -2.86
CA GLN A 187 17.15 -2.82 -2.98
C GLN A 187 17.66 -1.53 -2.33
N GLY A 188 16.94 -0.42 -2.51
CA GLY A 188 17.26 0.85 -1.85
C GLY A 188 17.28 0.74 -0.32
N ILE A 189 16.40 -0.09 0.25
CA ILE A 189 16.36 -0.41 1.69
C ILE A 189 17.56 -1.26 2.10
N MET A 190 17.87 -2.33 1.36
CA MET A 190 19.04 -3.18 1.64
C MET A 190 20.37 -2.41 1.55
N ASP A 191 20.44 -1.42 0.65
CA ASP A 191 21.62 -0.55 0.50
C ASP A 191 21.69 0.55 1.58
N GLY A 192 20.64 0.74 2.38
CA GLY A 192 20.53 1.79 3.40
C GLY A 192 20.29 3.20 2.85
N ASN A 193 19.98 3.32 1.55
CA ASN A 193 19.62 4.59 0.91
C ASN A 193 18.18 5.02 1.24
N ILE A 194 17.31 4.04 1.54
CA ILE A 194 15.95 4.23 2.03
C ILE A 194 15.90 3.59 3.42
N THR A 195 15.42 4.33 4.42
CA THR A 195 15.37 3.82 5.80
C THR A 195 14.25 2.81 5.97
N ALA A 196 13.06 3.08 5.43
CA ALA A 196 11.95 2.15 5.52
C ALA A 196 10.86 2.42 4.46
N THR A 197 10.03 1.40 4.21
CA THR A 197 8.78 1.49 3.45
C THR A 197 7.63 0.95 4.28
N MET A 198 6.44 1.55 4.11
CA MET A 198 5.31 1.31 5.01
C MET A 198 4.29 0.32 4.48
N GLU A 199 4.39 -0.07 3.21
CA GLU A 199 3.34 -0.85 2.55
C GLU A 199 3.91 -1.76 1.46
N LEU A 200 4.25 -2.99 1.83
CA LEU A 200 4.62 -4.08 0.92
C LEU A 200 3.56 -5.17 0.97
N TRP A 201 2.96 -5.42 -0.18
CA TRP A 201 1.89 -6.39 -0.42
C TRP A 201 2.47 -7.73 -0.82
N GLU A 202 2.28 -8.75 0.03
CA GLU A 202 2.87 -10.10 -0.12
C GLU A 202 2.76 -10.65 -1.54
N THR A 203 1.58 -10.53 -2.14
CA THR A 203 1.23 -11.06 -3.47
C THR A 203 2.16 -10.57 -4.59
N THR A 204 2.77 -9.40 -4.41
CA THR A 204 3.62 -8.77 -5.42
C THR A 204 5.11 -8.95 -5.12
N ILE A 205 5.46 -9.21 -3.86
CA ILE A 205 6.85 -9.23 -3.33
C ILE A 205 7.27 -10.60 -2.78
N GLN A 206 6.63 -11.67 -3.26
CA GLN A 206 6.83 -13.06 -2.80
C GLN A 206 8.29 -13.52 -2.86
N GLU A 207 9.07 -13.06 -3.84
CA GLU A 207 10.48 -13.41 -3.97
C GLU A 207 11.41 -12.42 -3.28
N GLN A 208 11.09 -11.14 -3.36
CA GLN A 208 11.99 -10.04 -3.02
C GLN A 208 12.04 -9.82 -1.51
N TYR A 209 10.92 -9.98 -0.82
CA TYR A 209 10.85 -9.76 0.62
C TYR A 209 11.59 -10.82 1.43
N PRO A 210 11.39 -12.14 1.22
CA PRO A 210 12.19 -13.15 1.90
C PRO A 210 13.68 -12.99 1.60
N ARG A 211 14.05 -12.72 0.33
CA ARG A 211 15.44 -12.46 -0.06
C ARG A 211 16.04 -11.27 0.69
N ALA A 212 15.27 -10.20 0.90
CA ALA A 212 15.74 -9.04 1.64
C ALA A 212 16.01 -9.37 3.11
N LEU A 213 15.14 -10.16 3.75
CA LEU A 213 15.37 -10.62 5.13
C LEU A 213 16.56 -11.59 5.23
N GLU A 214 16.66 -12.56 4.32
CA GLU A 214 17.76 -13.54 4.27
C GLU A 214 19.13 -12.89 4.05
N SER A 215 19.19 -11.75 3.37
CA SER A 215 20.43 -10.99 3.17
C SER A 215 21.01 -10.43 4.47
N GLY A 216 20.19 -10.27 5.51
CA GLY A 216 20.54 -9.56 6.75
C GLY A 216 20.66 -8.04 6.59
N GLN A 217 20.33 -7.49 5.42
CA GLN A 217 20.41 -6.04 5.14
C GLN A 217 19.08 -5.32 5.34
N ALA A 218 17.99 -6.06 5.52
CA ALA A 218 16.67 -5.54 5.81
C ALA A 218 16.04 -6.26 7.01
N VAL A 219 15.06 -5.63 7.63
CA VAL A 219 14.34 -6.13 8.80
C VAL A 219 12.83 -5.95 8.63
N ASP A 220 12.08 -6.98 9.02
CA ASP A 220 10.62 -6.94 9.07
C ASP A 220 10.16 -6.00 10.19
N LEU A 221 9.43 -4.95 9.81
CA LEU A 221 8.85 -3.98 10.75
C LEU A 221 7.40 -4.34 11.14
N GLY A 222 6.91 -5.51 10.77
CA GLY A 222 5.58 -6.02 11.08
C GLY A 222 4.49 -5.50 10.14
N ASP A 223 3.25 -5.89 10.44
CA ASP A 223 2.07 -5.57 9.63
C ASP A 223 1.80 -4.06 9.61
N SER A 224 1.37 -3.54 8.45
CA SER A 224 0.97 -2.15 8.29
C SER A 224 -0.40 -1.85 8.89
N GLY A 225 -1.22 -2.89 9.13
CA GLY A 225 -2.63 -2.78 9.52
C GLY A 225 -3.61 -2.79 8.34
N VAL A 226 -3.10 -2.78 7.11
CA VAL A 226 -3.91 -2.86 5.89
C VAL A 226 -4.22 -4.32 5.58
N GLU A 227 -5.51 -4.61 5.41
CA GLU A 227 -6.02 -5.89 4.93
C GLU A 227 -6.18 -5.81 3.41
N SER A 228 -5.50 -6.73 2.71
CA SER A 228 -5.51 -6.76 1.25
C SER A 228 -6.67 -7.59 0.69
N HIS A 229 -7.26 -7.10 -0.39
CA HIS A 229 -8.07 -7.90 -1.30
C HIS A 229 -7.61 -7.61 -2.71
N GLU A 230 -7.31 -8.63 -3.49
CA GLU A 230 -6.90 -8.48 -4.88
C GLU A 230 -7.64 -9.46 -5.79
N GLY A 231 -7.89 -9.02 -7.02
CA GLY A 231 -8.65 -9.82 -7.97
C GLY A 231 -8.93 -9.09 -9.26
N TRP A 232 -9.55 -9.82 -10.19
CA TRP A 232 -10.06 -9.21 -11.40
C TRP A 232 -11.40 -8.54 -11.13
N ILE A 233 -11.52 -7.28 -11.53
CA ILE A 233 -12.75 -6.51 -11.41
C ILE A 233 -13.38 -6.23 -12.77
N TYR A 234 -14.71 -6.13 -12.76
CA TYR A 234 -15.55 -5.78 -13.89
C TYR A 234 -16.75 -4.92 -13.44
N PRO A 235 -17.25 -4.00 -14.27
CA PRO A 235 -18.39 -3.17 -13.90
C PRO A 235 -19.71 -3.91 -14.09
N ASP A 236 -20.74 -3.58 -13.30
CA ASP A 236 -22.05 -4.27 -13.26
C ASP A 236 -22.65 -4.58 -14.64
N TYR A 237 -22.58 -3.65 -15.58
CA TYR A 237 -23.16 -3.81 -16.93
C TYR A 237 -22.49 -4.93 -17.75
N MET A 238 -21.33 -5.43 -17.34
CA MET A 238 -20.71 -6.60 -17.97
C MET A 238 -21.56 -7.87 -17.80
N THR A 239 -22.45 -7.93 -16.80
CA THR A 239 -23.39 -9.05 -16.65
C THR A 239 -24.38 -9.15 -17.81
N GLU A 240 -24.66 -8.04 -18.52
CA GLU A 240 -25.47 -8.03 -19.74
C GLU A 240 -24.68 -8.54 -20.97
N ILE A 241 -23.38 -8.25 -21.01
CA ILE A 241 -22.47 -8.62 -22.11
C ILE A 241 -21.99 -10.07 -21.98
N CYS A 242 -21.73 -10.50 -20.75
CA CYS A 242 -21.28 -11.83 -20.38
C CYS A 242 -22.19 -12.43 -19.30
N PRO A 243 -23.38 -12.95 -19.70
CA PRO A 243 -24.27 -13.63 -18.77
C PRO A 243 -23.58 -14.87 -18.19
N GLY A 244 -23.37 -14.88 -16.88
CA GLY A 244 -22.67 -15.94 -16.16
C GLY A 244 -21.56 -15.45 -15.23
N LEU A 245 -21.12 -14.19 -15.38
CA LEU A 245 -20.34 -13.51 -14.33
C LEU A 245 -21.10 -13.55 -12.98
N PRO A 246 -20.39 -13.68 -11.84
CA PRO A 246 -18.94 -13.54 -11.64
C PRO A 246 -18.07 -14.77 -11.98
N ASP A 247 -18.65 -15.89 -12.43
CA ASP A 247 -17.90 -17.14 -12.65
C ASP A 247 -16.78 -16.97 -13.70
N TRP A 248 -15.56 -17.39 -13.34
CA TRP A 248 -14.39 -17.30 -14.20
C TRP A 248 -14.49 -18.16 -15.47
N GLN A 249 -15.24 -19.27 -15.43
CA GLN A 249 -15.45 -20.12 -16.61
C GLN A 249 -16.37 -19.42 -17.62
N ALA A 250 -17.43 -18.77 -17.14
CA ALA A 250 -18.28 -17.90 -17.95
C ALA A 250 -17.49 -16.74 -18.57
N LEU A 251 -16.63 -16.07 -17.78
CA LEU A 251 -15.73 -15.02 -18.29
C LEU A 251 -14.89 -15.50 -19.48
N ASN A 252 -14.40 -16.75 -19.46
CA ASN A 252 -13.61 -17.30 -20.57
C ASN A 252 -14.41 -17.40 -21.87
N ALA A 253 -15.70 -17.75 -21.78
CA ALA A 253 -16.58 -17.84 -22.95
C ALA A 253 -16.79 -16.47 -23.62
N CYS A 254 -16.61 -15.39 -22.87
CA CYS A 254 -16.82 -14.01 -23.29
C CYS A 254 -15.54 -13.30 -23.74
N ALA A 255 -14.40 -14.00 -23.85
CA ALA A 255 -13.10 -13.39 -24.15
C ALA A 255 -13.11 -12.46 -25.38
N GLN A 256 -13.83 -12.82 -26.45
CA GLN A 256 -13.92 -11.97 -27.64
C GLN A 256 -14.62 -10.63 -27.39
N ALA A 257 -15.59 -10.56 -26.47
CA ALA A 257 -16.26 -9.31 -26.12
C ALA A 257 -15.31 -8.35 -25.37
N LEU A 258 -14.28 -8.89 -24.72
CA LEU A 258 -13.24 -8.15 -24.01
C LEU A 258 -11.97 -7.96 -24.87
N ALA A 259 -11.96 -8.42 -26.13
CA ALA A 259 -10.81 -8.28 -27.00
C ALA A 259 -10.65 -6.83 -27.48
N THR A 260 -9.41 -6.37 -27.55
CA THR A 260 -9.04 -5.13 -28.24
C THR A 260 -8.28 -5.46 -29.54
N PRO A 261 -8.05 -4.49 -30.44
CA PRO A 261 -7.27 -4.72 -31.65
C PRO A 261 -5.89 -5.33 -31.39
N GLU A 262 -5.28 -5.04 -30.23
CA GLU A 262 -3.96 -5.52 -29.84
C GLU A 262 -3.98 -6.97 -29.35
N THR A 263 -5.08 -7.42 -28.73
CA THR A 263 -5.17 -8.76 -28.13
C THR A 263 -5.93 -9.77 -28.99
N PHE A 264 -6.67 -9.33 -30.01
CA PHE A 264 -7.51 -10.20 -30.83
C PHE A 264 -6.75 -11.43 -31.37
N PRO A 265 -7.32 -12.66 -31.27
CA PRO A 265 -8.67 -13.02 -30.84
C PRO A 265 -8.83 -13.25 -29.32
N LYS A 266 -7.81 -12.93 -28.51
CA LYS A 266 -7.85 -13.06 -27.05
C LYS A 266 -8.54 -11.85 -26.42
N GLY A 267 -9.24 -12.09 -25.31
CA GLY A 267 -9.72 -11.02 -24.45
C GLY A 267 -8.56 -10.25 -23.83
N ARG A 268 -8.78 -8.97 -23.50
CA ARG A 268 -7.80 -8.15 -22.82
C ARG A 268 -8.08 -8.13 -21.33
N LEU A 269 -7.07 -8.48 -20.53
CA LEU A 269 -7.00 -8.16 -19.12
C LEU A 269 -6.07 -6.94 -18.97
N LEU A 270 -6.61 -5.82 -18.49
CA LEU A 270 -5.79 -4.67 -18.09
C LEU A 270 -5.11 -5.03 -16.77
N ASP A 271 -3.79 -5.15 -16.76
CA ASP A 271 -3.01 -5.68 -15.65
C ASP A 271 -2.29 -4.57 -14.88
N TYR A 272 -1.69 -4.91 -13.75
CA TYR A 272 -0.84 -3.99 -12.99
C TYR A 272 0.35 -3.47 -13.82
N PRO A 273 0.94 -2.34 -13.40
CA PRO A 273 2.18 -1.84 -13.98
C PRO A 273 3.27 -2.91 -14.06
N ALA A 274 4.06 -2.90 -15.13
CA ALA A 274 5.03 -3.96 -15.38
C ALA A 274 6.15 -4.02 -14.31
N ASP A 275 6.45 -2.90 -13.65
CA ASP A 275 7.45 -2.84 -12.57
C ASP A 275 6.96 -3.45 -11.25
N TRP A 276 5.67 -3.78 -11.15
CA TRP A 276 5.11 -4.56 -10.04
C TRP A 276 5.24 -6.06 -10.29
N ALA A 277 5.78 -6.48 -11.45
CA ALA A 277 5.97 -7.89 -11.80
C ALA A 277 4.71 -8.76 -11.64
N PRO A 278 3.58 -8.39 -12.28
CA PRO A 278 2.34 -9.17 -12.18
C PRO A 278 2.51 -10.58 -12.75
N ASP A 279 1.77 -11.54 -12.17
CA ASP A 279 1.82 -12.98 -12.51
C ASP A 279 0.55 -13.47 -13.24
N ASN A 280 -0.27 -12.54 -13.74
CA ASN A 280 -1.56 -12.89 -14.36
C ASN A 280 -1.44 -13.69 -15.66
N ASP A 281 -0.32 -13.59 -16.38
CA ASP A 281 -0.07 -14.40 -17.57
C ASP A 281 0.12 -15.88 -17.20
N GLU A 282 0.78 -16.17 -16.08
CA GLU A 282 0.91 -17.52 -15.52
C GLU A 282 -0.45 -18.07 -15.12
N ARG A 283 -1.27 -17.27 -14.41
CA ARG A 283 -2.62 -17.66 -13.96
C ARG A 283 -3.58 -17.88 -15.12
N ILE A 284 -3.56 -17.00 -16.13
CA ILE A 284 -4.35 -17.16 -17.38
C ILE A 284 -3.95 -18.46 -18.08
N LYS A 285 -2.66 -18.76 -18.16
CA LYS A 285 -2.16 -19.98 -18.78
C LYS A 285 -2.56 -21.23 -17.98
N ALA A 286 -2.43 -21.19 -16.66
CA ALA A 286 -2.79 -22.28 -15.76
C ALA A 286 -4.29 -22.59 -15.82
N LEU A 287 -5.14 -21.56 -15.86
CA LEU A 287 -6.60 -21.71 -16.00
C LEU A 287 -7.07 -21.99 -17.45
N GLY A 288 -6.17 -21.99 -18.43
CA GLY A 288 -6.52 -22.22 -19.84
C GLY A 288 -7.40 -21.13 -20.44
N LEU A 289 -7.20 -19.88 -20.01
CA LEU A 289 -8.01 -18.74 -20.41
C LEU A 289 -7.55 -18.12 -21.74
N ASN A 290 -8.51 -17.71 -22.57
CA ASN A 290 -8.25 -17.07 -23.85
C ASN A 290 -8.06 -15.56 -23.70
N TYR A 291 -7.17 -15.15 -22.79
CA TYR A 291 -6.87 -13.75 -22.50
C TYR A 291 -5.38 -13.43 -22.73
N ALA A 292 -5.11 -12.16 -22.94
CA ALA A 292 -3.77 -11.58 -22.91
C ALA A 292 -3.75 -10.43 -21.89
N THR A 293 -2.70 -10.39 -21.08
CA THR A 293 -2.44 -9.29 -20.14
C THR A 293 -1.83 -8.11 -20.88
N ILE A 294 -2.31 -6.92 -20.58
CA ILE A 294 -1.74 -5.66 -21.02
C ILE A 294 -1.41 -4.84 -19.78
N PRO A 295 -0.13 -4.70 -19.41
CA PRO A 295 0.27 -3.89 -18.27
C PRO A 295 -0.17 -2.43 -18.43
N ALA A 296 -0.74 -1.85 -17.39
CA ALA A 296 -0.99 -0.42 -17.34
C ALA A 296 0.32 0.38 -17.29
N GLY A 297 0.26 1.66 -17.67
CA GLY A 297 1.42 2.56 -17.56
C GLY A 297 1.73 2.99 -16.11
N SER A 298 0.72 2.99 -15.25
CA SER A 298 0.78 3.27 -13.80
C SER A 298 -0.54 2.84 -13.17
N GLU A 299 -0.63 2.79 -11.84
CA GLU A 299 -1.90 2.53 -11.12
C GLU A 299 -2.96 3.56 -11.52
N GLY A 300 -2.64 4.86 -11.44
CA GLY A 300 -3.58 5.92 -11.80
C GLY A 300 -4.05 5.87 -13.26
N ALA A 301 -3.20 5.39 -14.18
CA ALA A 301 -3.59 5.16 -15.57
C ALA A 301 -4.60 4.00 -15.69
N ALA A 302 -4.43 2.92 -14.92
CA ALA A 302 -5.37 1.80 -14.88
C ALA A 302 -6.74 2.25 -14.35
N ALA A 303 -6.76 2.95 -13.21
CA ALA A 303 -7.98 3.49 -12.62
C ALA A 303 -8.70 4.49 -13.56
N ALA A 304 -7.95 5.35 -14.24
CA ALA A 304 -8.51 6.27 -15.24
C ALA A 304 -9.11 5.53 -16.45
N GLU A 305 -8.45 4.49 -16.95
CA GLU A 305 -8.97 3.66 -18.04
C GLU A 305 -10.26 2.95 -17.62
N TYR A 306 -10.29 2.40 -16.41
CA TYR A 306 -11.49 1.76 -15.86
C TYR A 306 -12.67 2.74 -15.78
N LYS A 307 -12.47 3.91 -15.17
CA LYS A 307 -13.49 4.97 -15.11
C LYS A 307 -13.99 5.38 -16.50
N ALA A 308 -13.07 5.55 -17.45
CA ALA A 308 -13.43 5.90 -18.82
C ALA A 308 -14.21 4.79 -19.54
N ALA A 309 -13.89 3.52 -19.28
CA ALA A 309 -14.64 2.39 -19.81
C ALA A 309 -16.05 2.33 -19.21
N VAL A 310 -16.18 2.53 -17.89
CA VAL A 310 -17.46 2.58 -17.18
C VAL A 310 -18.35 3.69 -17.70
N ALA A 311 -17.83 4.91 -17.81
CA ALA A 311 -18.58 6.05 -18.35
C ALA A 311 -19.05 5.83 -19.80
N ALA A 312 -18.26 5.11 -20.61
CA ALA A 312 -18.58 4.79 -21.99
C ALA A 312 -19.34 3.47 -22.15
N LYS A 313 -19.66 2.76 -21.05
CA LYS A 313 -20.21 1.39 -21.05
C LYS A 313 -19.44 0.42 -21.96
N ARG A 314 -18.12 0.56 -22.03
CA ARG A 314 -17.26 -0.35 -22.81
C ARG A 314 -16.88 -1.58 -21.97
N PRO A 315 -16.81 -2.79 -22.57
CA PRO A 315 -16.32 -3.96 -21.86
C PRO A 315 -14.91 -3.71 -21.30
N ILE A 316 -14.70 -4.02 -20.03
CA ILE A 316 -13.39 -3.97 -19.38
C ILE A 316 -13.28 -5.03 -18.29
N LEU A 317 -12.11 -5.65 -18.23
CA LEU A 317 -11.65 -6.55 -17.17
C LEU A 317 -10.29 -6.02 -16.72
N MET A 318 -10.11 -5.82 -15.42
CA MET A 318 -8.91 -5.20 -14.86
C MET A 318 -8.44 -5.95 -13.62
N MET A 319 -7.14 -6.19 -13.48
CA MET A 319 -6.53 -6.59 -12.21
C MET A 319 -6.52 -5.39 -11.26
N PHE A 320 -7.04 -5.54 -10.05
CA PHE A 320 -7.11 -4.45 -9.09
C PHE A 320 -7.13 -4.93 -7.63
N TYR A 321 -7.06 -3.97 -6.71
CA TYR A 321 -7.00 -4.22 -5.27
C TYR A 321 -7.93 -3.31 -4.46
N ALA A 322 -8.27 -3.75 -3.26
CA ALA A 322 -8.88 -2.98 -2.20
C ALA A 322 -8.02 -3.03 -0.92
N PRO A 323 -8.03 -1.97 -0.08
CA PRO A 323 -8.86 -0.77 -0.17
C PRO A 323 -8.36 0.20 -1.26
N HIS A 324 -9.29 0.87 -1.96
CA HIS A 324 -8.93 1.85 -2.98
C HIS A 324 -10.03 2.89 -3.23
N TRP A 325 -9.67 4.13 -3.57
CA TRP A 325 -10.62 5.22 -3.82
C TRP A 325 -11.56 4.95 -5.01
N LEU A 326 -11.11 4.14 -5.98
CA LEU A 326 -11.88 3.81 -7.18
C LEU A 326 -13.28 3.28 -6.84
N PHE A 327 -13.40 2.45 -5.80
CA PHE A 327 -14.68 1.84 -5.41
C PHE A 327 -15.70 2.85 -4.84
N ASN A 328 -15.28 4.08 -4.54
CA ASN A 328 -16.20 5.14 -4.16
C ASN A 328 -16.77 5.91 -5.36
N GLU A 329 -16.13 5.77 -6.52
CA GLU A 329 -16.55 6.44 -7.75
C GLU A 329 -17.29 5.53 -8.73
N VAL A 330 -16.99 4.23 -8.69
CA VAL A 330 -17.57 3.24 -9.59
C VAL A 330 -17.93 1.96 -8.84
N ASP A 331 -19.12 1.45 -9.10
CA ASP A 331 -19.51 0.11 -8.66
C ASP A 331 -18.76 -0.93 -9.51
N ALA A 332 -17.98 -1.77 -8.83
CA ALA A 332 -17.19 -2.83 -9.43
C ALA A 332 -17.48 -4.17 -8.72
N ASN A 333 -17.56 -5.24 -9.50
CA ASN A 333 -17.66 -6.60 -9.01
C ASN A 333 -16.34 -7.33 -9.20
N TRP A 334 -16.13 -8.38 -8.40
CA TRP A 334 -14.99 -9.28 -8.49
C TRP A 334 -15.35 -10.53 -9.29
N VAL A 335 -14.39 -11.05 -10.04
CA VAL A 335 -14.49 -12.37 -10.69
C VAL A 335 -14.24 -13.45 -9.65
N ASP A 336 -15.11 -14.45 -9.60
CA ASP A 336 -14.99 -15.61 -8.73
C ASP A 336 -13.99 -16.59 -9.34
N LEU A 337 -12.71 -16.40 -9.02
CA LEU A 337 -11.65 -17.37 -9.31
C LEU A 337 -11.69 -18.54 -8.31
N PRO A 338 -11.05 -19.70 -8.62
CA PRO A 338 -10.87 -20.75 -7.63
C PRO A 338 -10.20 -20.17 -6.38
N LYS A 339 -10.70 -20.52 -5.20
CA LYS A 339 -10.21 -19.97 -3.94
C LYS A 339 -8.71 -20.15 -3.80
N SER A 340 -7.99 -19.15 -3.32
CA SER A 340 -6.57 -19.32 -3.03
C SER A 340 -6.35 -20.20 -1.79
N GLU A 341 -5.44 -21.17 -1.91
CA GLU A 341 -4.93 -22.00 -0.81
C GLU A 341 -3.42 -22.21 -1.03
N PRO A 342 -2.61 -22.42 0.01
CA PRO A 342 -1.16 -22.62 -0.15
C PRO A 342 -0.80 -23.72 -1.16
N ALA A 343 -1.57 -24.81 -1.20
CA ALA A 343 -1.35 -25.92 -2.12
C ALA A 343 -1.50 -25.54 -3.60
N CYS A 344 -2.27 -24.50 -3.94
CA CYS A 344 -2.39 -24.01 -5.31
C CYS A 344 -1.04 -23.57 -5.91
N TYR A 345 -0.10 -23.13 -5.08
CA TYR A 345 1.18 -22.60 -5.53
C TYR A 345 2.27 -23.67 -5.70
N ASP A 346 2.09 -24.84 -5.08
CA ASP A 346 3.13 -25.89 -5.01
C ASP A 346 2.65 -27.29 -5.44
N ASP A 347 1.34 -27.56 -5.47
CA ASP A 347 0.74 -28.85 -5.83
C ASP A 347 -0.10 -28.71 -7.10
N PRO A 348 0.42 -29.17 -8.27
CA PRO A 348 -0.32 -29.11 -9.53
C PRO A 348 -1.66 -29.85 -9.51
N SER A 349 -1.87 -30.80 -8.59
CA SER A 349 -3.10 -31.58 -8.54
C SER A 349 -4.22 -30.93 -7.73
N TRP A 350 -3.95 -29.77 -7.11
CA TRP A 350 -4.88 -29.12 -6.19
C TRP A 350 -6.05 -28.41 -6.91
N GLY A 351 -5.75 -27.66 -7.96
CA GLY A 351 -6.72 -26.80 -8.63
C GLY A 351 -7.44 -27.44 -9.83
N PRO A 352 -8.21 -26.66 -10.60
CA PRO A 352 -8.91 -27.13 -11.79
C PRO A 352 -8.00 -27.69 -12.90
N ASN A 353 -6.71 -27.33 -12.93
CA ASN A 353 -5.74 -27.84 -13.88
C ASN A 353 -4.72 -28.76 -13.18
N PRO A 354 -4.84 -30.10 -13.32
CA PRO A 354 -3.99 -31.06 -12.62
C PRO A 354 -2.52 -31.06 -13.08
N ASP A 355 -2.20 -30.30 -14.14
CA ASP A 355 -0.88 -30.23 -14.76
C ASP A 355 -0.17 -28.87 -14.53
N ALA A 356 -0.77 -27.95 -13.75
CA ALA A 356 -0.22 -26.63 -13.48
C ALA A 356 -0.47 -26.17 -12.04
N VAL A 357 0.37 -25.26 -11.56
CA VAL A 357 0.15 -24.50 -10.32
C VAL A 357 -0.37 -23.10 -10.65
N LYS A 358 -0.80 -22.35 -9.64
CA LYS A 358 -1.33 -20.97 -9.74
C LYS A 358 -2.63 -20.86 -10.54
N ASP A 359 -3.45 -21.91 -10.54
CA ASP A 359 -4.78 -21.95 -11.14
C ASP A 359 -5.88 -21.56 -10.13
N CYS A 360 -5.60 -20.55 -9.32
CA CYS A 360 -6.50 -19.97 -8.32
C CYS A 360 -6.34 -18.44 -8.25
N GLY A 361 -7.22 -17.78 -7.50
CA GLY A 361 -7.07 -16.38 -7.12
C GLY A 361 -5.89 -16.17 -6.16
N TRP A 362 -5.73 -14.94 -5.67
CA TRP A 362 -4.63 -14.56 -4.78
C TRP A 362 -4.93 -14.91 -3.33
N PRO A 363 -3.92 -15.20 -2.50
CA PRO A 363 -4.13 -15.23 -1.07
C PRO A 363 -4.56 -13.83 -0.63
N SER A 364 -5.37 -13.76 0.42
CA SER A 364 -5.42 -12.54 1.23
C SER A 364 -4.06 -12.43 1.90
N GLY A 365 -3.15 -11.71 1.25
CA GLY A 365 -1.77 -11.58 1.67
C GLY A 365 -1.63 -10.58 2.81
N TRP A 366 -0.54 -10.69 3.56
CA TRP A 366 -0.19 -9.63 4.49
C TRP A 366 0.26 -8.38 3.73
N VAL A 367 0.06 -7.23 4.38
CA VAL A 367 0.69 -5.97 3.99
C VAL A 367 1.62 -5.56 5.12
N ARG A 368 2.92 -5.49 4.85
CA ARG A 368 3.95 -5.27 5.88
C ARG A 368 4.85 -4.09 5.57
N LYS A 369 5.54 -3.67 6.62
CA LYS A 369 6.57 -2.64 6.60
C LYS A 369 7.94 -3.33 6.53
N LEU A 370 8.89 -2.71 5.83
CA LEU A 370 10.26 -3.19 5.75
C LEU A 370 11.22 -2.05 6.05
N GLY A 371 12.23 -2.31 6.88
CA GLY A 371 13.25 -1.34 7.27
C GLY A 371 14.65 -1.78 6.87
N TRP A 372 15.57 -0.83 6.77
CA TRP A 372 17.00 -1.08 6.66
C TRP A 372 17.52 -1.66 7.99
N ALA A 373 18.36 -2.69 7.93
CA ALA A 373 18.84 -3.40 9.12
C ALA A 373 19.54 -2.50 10.15
N GLY A 374 20.21 -1.43 9.72
CA GLY A 374 20.88 -0.49 10.62
C GLY A 374 19.96 0.52 11.31
N MET A 375 18.65 0.52 11.00
CA MET A 375 17.70 1.47 11.59
C MET A 375 17.57 1.29 13.11
N GLU A 376 17.54 0.04 13.60
CA GLU A 376 17.36 -0.25 15.03
C GLU A 376 18.49 0.35 15.88
N ASP A 377 19.74 0.23 15.40
CA ASP A 377 20.90 0.78 16.09
C ASP A 377 20.94 2.32 16.03
N LYS A 378 20.49 2.90 14.91
CA LYS A 378 20.64 4.33 14.64
C LYS A 378 19.52 5.19 15.21
N TRP A 379 18.28 4.70 15.13
CA TRP A 379 17.08 5.37 15.63
C TRP A 379 16.19 4.38 16.38
N PRO A 380 16.62 3.88 17.55
CA PRO A 380 15.89 2.83 18.29
C PRO A 380 14.46 3.24 18.65
N GLY A 381 14.21 4.51 19.01
CA GLY A 381 12.86 5.02 19.23
C GLY A 381 12.00 5.00 17.97
N ALA A 382 12.50 5.53 16.84
CA ALA A 382 11.79 5.48 15.57
C ALA A 382 11.53 4.05 15.10
N PHE A 383 12.47 3.13 15.31
CA PHE A 383 12.32 1.71 15.01
C PHE A 383 11.20 1.08 15.84
N ALA A 384 11.18 1.32 17.15
CA ALA A 384 10.12 0.84 18.03
C ALA A 384 8.74 1.38 17.62
N PHE A 385 8.66 2.67 17.27
CA PHE A 385 7.45 3.28 16.73
C PHE A 385 7.00 2.63 15.42
N LEU A 386 7.91 2.49 14.44
CA LEU A 386 7.57 1.90 13.14
C LEU A 386 7.12 0.44 13.28
N LYS A 387 7.65 -0.31 14.25
CA LYS A 387 7.15 -1.65 14.55
C LYS A 387 5.75 -1.68 15.14
N ASN A 388 5.41 -0.69 15.97
CA ASN A 388 4.16 -0.68 16.71
C ASN A 388 2.98 -0.07 15.95
N TYR A 389 3.19 1.00 15.17
CA TYR A 389 2.09 1.71 14.52
C TYR A 389 1.45 0.88 13.41
N GLN A 390 0.13 1.01 13.27
CA GLN A 390 -0.66 0.36 12.24
C GLN A 390 -1.76 1.31 11.77
N VAL A 391 -2.01 1.32 10.47
CA VAL A 391 -3.04 2.11 9.79
C VAL A 391 -4.03 1.12 9.18
N THR A 392 -5.24 1.11 9.72
CA THR A 392 -6.33 0.23 9.26
C THR A 392 -6.94 0.70 7.94
N ASN A 393 -7.60 -0.19 7.21
CA ASN A 393 -8.38 0.15 6.00
C ASN A 393 -9.34 1.32 6.25
N ALA A 394 -10.03 1.37 7.39
CA ALA A 394 -10.95 2.46 7.72
C ALA A 394 -10.27 3.85 7.74
N ILE A 395 -9.03 3.93 8.20
CA ILE A 395 -8.24 5.17 8.21
C ILE A 395 -7.82 5.53 6.78
N GLN A 396 -7.32 4.56 6.03
CA GLN A 396 -6.94 4.77 4.62
C GLN A 396 -8.14 5.20 3.78
N GLU A 397 -9.28 4.52 3.88
CA GLU A 397 -10.50 4.83 3.13
C GLU A 397 -11.00 6.23 3.44
N GLN A 398 -11.05 6.63 4.71
CA GLN A 398 -11.43 7.98 5.11
C GLN A 398 -10.51 9.04 4.48
N LEU A 399 -9.19 8.84 4.54
CA LEU A 399 -8.23 9.79 4.01
C LEU A 399 -8.18 9.79 2.48
N MET A 400 -8.31 8.63 1.84
CA MET A 400 -8.42 8.52 0.37
C MET A 400 -9.67 9.24 -0.13
N MET A 401 -10.79 9.16 0.59
CA MET A 401 -11.99 9.95 0.25
C MET A 401 -11.69 11.45 0.25
N GLU A 402 -11.01 11.95 1.28
CA GLU A 402 -10.66 13.38 1.33
C GLU A 402 -9.67 13.78 0.22
N ILE A 403 -8.74 12.91 -0.12
CA ILE A 403 -7.67 13.21 -1.08
C ILE A 403 -8.16 13.05 -2.52
N ASP A 404 -8.62 11.85 -2.88
CA ASP A 404 -8.88 11.47 -4.26
C ASP A 404 -10.27 11.91 -4.73
N VAL A 405 -11.26 11.96 -3.83
CA VAL A 405 -12.65 12.32 -4.17
C VAL A 405 -12.93 13.80 -3.88
N ASN A 406 -12.59 14.30 -2.69
CA ASN A 406 -12.83 15.71 -2.33
C ASN A 406 -11.74 16.66 -2.84
N GLY A 407 -10.59 16.14 -3.27
CA GLY A 407 -9.48 16.93 -3.83
C GLY A 407 -8.68 17.70 -2.79
N THR A 408 -8.74 17.30 -1.51
CA THR A 408 -7.93 17.91 -0.45
C THR A 408 -6.46 17.50 -0.65
N PRO A 409 -5.50 18.44 -0.61
CA PRO A 409 -4.08 18.09 -0.66
C PRO A 409 -3.70 17.11 0.45
N ALA A 410 -2.94 16.07 0.12
CA ALA A 410 -2.65 14.97 1.04
C ALA A 410 -2.02 15.41 2.36
N ASP A 411 -1.13 16.40 2.34
CA ASP A 411 -0.53 16.99 3.54
C ASP A 411 -1.58 17.65 4.45
N GLN A 412 -2.57 18.33 3.87
CA GLN A 412 -3.66 18.96 4.61
C GLN A 412 -4.64 17.92 5.17
N ALA A 413 -5.00 16.91 4.39
CA ALA A 413 -5.88 15.83 4.83
C ALA A 413 -5.26 15.05 6.00
N ILE A 414 -3.98 14.70 5.91
CA ILE A 414 -3.23 14.01 6.96
C ILE A 414 -3.14 14.87 8.22
N ALA A 415 -2.79 16.15 8.10
CA ALA A 415 -2.69 17.05 9.25
C ALA A 415 -4.05 17.21 9.96
N ALA A 416 -5.12 17.46 9.20
CA ALA A 416 -6.46 17.58 9.74
C ALA A 416 -6.93 16.29 10.43
N TRP A 417 -6.62 15.12 9.85
CA TRP A 417 -6.95 13.84 10.47
C TRP A 417 -6.18 13.61 11.77
N MET A 418 -4.87 13.91 11.81
CA MET A 418 -4.07 13.78 13.03
C MET A 418 -4.53 14.73 14.14
N ASP A 419 -4.94 15.96 13.80
CA ASP A 419 -5.48 16.91 14.78
C ASP A 419 -6.85 16.45 15.33
N ALA A 420 -7.65 15.78 14.52
CA ALA A 420 -8.96 15.25 14.92
C ALA A 420 -8.88 13.92 15.69
N HIS A 421 -7.81 13.14 15.54
CA HIS A 421 -7.66 11.81 16.14
C HIS A 421 -6.38 11.66 17.00
N PRO A 422 -6.14 12.54 17.99
CA PRO A 422 -4.94 12.50 18.82
C PRO A 422 -4.83 11.21 19.63
N ASP A 423 -5.96 10.63 20.05
CA ASP A 423 -6.03 9.37 20.77
C ASP A 423 -5.47 8.19 19.96
N VAL A 424 -5.73 8.17 18.64
CA VAL A 424 -5.29 7.08 17.77
C VAL A 424 -3.78 7.13 17.56
N TRP A 425 -3.24 8.24 17.07
CA TRP A 425 -1.81 8.28 16.73
C TRP A 425 -0.89 8.39 17.95
N GLN A 426 -1.35 8.96 19.07
CA GLN A 426 -0.58 8.95 20.32
C GLN A 426 -0.57 7.56 20.98
N ALA A 427 -1.58 6.73 20.74
CA ALA A 427 -1.54 5.32 21.15
C ALA A 427 -0.41 4.55 20.45
N TRP A 428 -0.08 4.89 19.20
CA TRP A 428 1.07 4.30 18.50
C TRP A 428 2.40 4.63 19.18
N ILE A 429 2.53 5.85 19.70
CA ILE A 429 3.73 6.32 20.42
C ILE A 429 3.84 5.63 21.78
N THR A 430 2.75 5.67 22.56
CA THR A 430 2.74 5.10 23.92
C THR A 430 2.88 3.58 23.89
N GLY A 431 2.30 2.90 22.90
CA GLY A 431 2.50 1.47 22.67
C GLY A 431 3.94 1.10 22.30
N ALA A 432 4.70 2.04 21.72
CA ALA A 432 6.13 1.89 21.46
C ALA A 432 7.00 2.23 22.69
N GLY A 433 6.41 2.55 23.85
CA GLY A 433 7.13 2.95 25.06
C GLY A 433 7.71 4.37 25.02
N LEU A 434 7.26 5.19 24.07
CA LEU A 434 7.72 6.56 23.87
C LEU A 434 6.73 7.58 24.47
N SER A 435 7.17 8.81 24.64
CA SER A 435 6.34 9.95 25.02
C SER A 435 6.65 11.18 24.18
N LEU A 436 5.62 11.97 23.87
CA LEU A 436 5.80 13.29 23.26
C LEU A 436 6.53 14.24 24.22
N ASN A 437 7.23 15.21 23.65
CA ASN A 437 7.95 16.25 24.37
C ASN A 437 7.02 17.33 24.97
#